data_AF-B7GC35-F1
#
_entry.id   AF-B7GC35-F1
#
_cell.length_a   1.000
_cell.length_b   1.000
_cell.length_c   1.000
_cell.angle_alpha   90.00
_cell.angle_beta   90.00
_cell.angle_gamma   90.00
#
_symmetry.space_group_name_H-M   'P 1'
#
loop_
_entity.id
_entity.type
_entity.pdbx_description
1 polymer ?
#
loop_
_entity_poly.entity_id
_entity_poly.type
_entity_poly.pdbx_seq_one_letter_code
_entity_poly.pdbx_strand_id
1 'polypeptide(L)'
;MSLLLRSTPTPCADLDSYRCAVALNNMGVALLERCAYRQALDTLKDAVVLMRGVFDSTPLSRRNQRDRARDCTVLLEKAYHRTAHPQPAPGHSMVEILSPSGTLAAISSLLHRHGPALLPPCFPIKIENFDQEARNADLDSAMVLHNFATAHLCLSRFAPTALRAIFLRKAALRLAKLSHQALSNVIVVYHERFLDESVLGEANLVLIAGSVLNTIVRIQLESGQLDGAEEAYRKLRLLGSVVGDDTGTQPAKRHSEEAAAAA
;
A
#
# COMPACT_ATOMS: atom_id res chain seq x y z
N MET A 1 41.01 33.67 4.93
CA MET A 1 39.97 33.01 5.74
C MET A 1 38.67 33.13 4.98
N SER A 2 38.45 32.23 4.01
CA SER A 2 37.32 32.29 3.07
C SER A 2 36.11 31.61 3.69
N LEU A 3 35.08 32.41 4.00
CA LEU A 3 33.76 31.93 4.41
C LEU A 3 33.13 31.17 3.24
N LEU A 4 33.19 29.84 3.29
CA LEU A 4 32.37 28.96 2.46
C LEU A 4 30.91 29.17 2.87
N LEU A 5 30.22 30.05 2.15
CA LEU A 5 28.76 30.15 2.14
C LEU A 5 28.21 28.77 1.78
N ARG A 6 27.74 28.03 2.79
CA ARG A 6 26.93 26.84 2.59
C ARG A 6 25.67 27.28 1.88
N SER A 7 25.60 27.03 0.57
CA SER A 7 24.38 27.19 -0.21
C SER A 7 23.27 26.43 0.50
N THR A 8 22.22 27.14 0.89
CA THR A 8 21.01 26.51 1.41
C THR A 8 20.48 25.57 0.31
N PRO A 9 20.19 24.29 0.62
CA PRO A 9 19.67 23.37 -0.37
C PRO A 9 18.39 23.96 -0.94
N THR A 10 18.37 24.23 -2.24
CA THR A 10 17.17 24.62 -2.98
C THR A 10 16.11 23.56 -2.73
N PRO A 11 14.83 23.95 -2.48
CA PRO A 11 13.74 23.00 -2.30
C PRO A 11 13.77 22.01 -3.47
N CYS A 12 14.03 20.74 -3.16
CA CYS A 12 14.26 19.71 -4.17
C CYS A 12 12.99 19.60 -5.03
N ALA A 13 13.06 19.96 -6.30
CA ALA A 13 11.95 19.77 -7.26
C ALA A 13 11.50 18.30 -7.41
N ASP A 14 12.22 17.37 -6.78
CA ASP A 14 11.82 15.98 -6.61
C ASP A 14 10.65 15.82 -5.60
N LEU A 15 10.48 16.78 -4.68
CA LEU A 15 9.39 16.77 -3.70
C LEU A 15 8.02 16.97 -4.35
N ASP A 16 7.92 17.87 -5.33
CA ASP A 16 6.66 18.13 -6.04
C ASP A 16 6.28 16.95 -6.93
N SER A 17 7.25 16.34 -7.63
CA SER A 17 7.02 15.13 -8.43
C SER A 17 6.55 13.96 -7.57
N TYR A 18 7.13 13.81 -6.37
CA TYR A 18 6.70 12.82 -5.40
C TYR A 18 5.27 13.11 -4.90
N ARG A 19 4.97 14.34 -4.49
CA ARG A 19 3.62 14.73 -4.03
C ARG A 19 2.57 14.48 -5.11
N CYS A 20 2.93 14.78 -6.35
CA CYS A 20 2.12 14.50 -7.52
C CYS A 20 1.85 13.01 -7.68
N ALA A 21 2.88 12.17 -7.54
CA ALA A 21 2.74 10.72 -7.61
C ALA A 21 1.82 10.17 -6.51
N VAL A 22 1.93 10.67 -5.28
CA VAL A 22 1.04 10.31 -4.17
C VAL A 22 -0.40 10.74 -4.45
N ALA A 23 -0.62 11.96 -4.93
CA ALA A 23 -1.95 12.44 -5.30
C ALA A 23 -2.58 11.58 -6.40
N LEU A 24 -1.82 11.23 -7.44
CA LEU A 24 -2.24 10.31 -8.49
C LEU A 24 -2.54 8.92 -7.92
N ASN A 25 -1.74 8.41 -6.99
CA ASN A 25 -2.01 7.16 -6.31
C ASN A 25 -3.38 7.22 -5.60
N ASN A 26 -3.60 8.22 -4.75
CA ASN A 26 -4.87 8.43 -4.03
C ASN A 26 -6.08 8.57 -4.98
N MET A 27 -5.94 9.26 -6.12
CA MET A 27 -7.00 9.34 -7.13
C MET A 27 -7.25 7.98 -7.80
N GLY A 28 -6.19 7.21 -8.09
CA GLY A 28 -6.30 5.84 -8.59
C GLY A 28 -7.05 4.94 -7.62
N VAL A 29 -6.81 5.09 -6.32
CA VAL A 29 -7.53 4.40 -5.24
C VAL A 29 -9.01 4.75 -5.24
N ALA A 30 -9.35 6.04 -5.24
CA ALA A 30 -10.74 6.50 -5.30
C ALA A 30 -11.49 5.96 -6.53
N LEU A 31 -10.77 5.77 -7.65
CA LEU A 31 -11.32 5.12 -8.84
C LEU A 31 -11.52 3.61 -8.66
N LEU A 32 -10.63 2.91 -7.95
CA LEU A 32 -10.81 1.49 -7.61
C LEU A 32 -12.06 1.28 -6.74
N GLU A 33 -12.26 2.14 -5.73
CA GLU A 33 -13.44 2.15 -4.86
C GLU A 33 -14.75 2.29 -5.65
N ARG A 34 -14.72 3.10 -6.72
CA ARG A 34 -15.85 3.32 -7.64
C ARG A 34 -15.91 2.29 -8.78
N CYS A 35 -15.19 1.17 -8.68
CA CYS A 35 -15.12 0.13 -9.71
C CYS A 35 -14.65 0.62 -11.10
N ALA A 36 -14.01 1.79 -11.20
CA ALA A 36 -13.54 2.38 -12.44
C ALA A 36 -12.13 1.87 -12.81
N TYR A 37 -11.96 0.55 -12.89
CA TYR A 37 -10.66 -0.14 -12.89
C TYR A 37 -9.71 0.30 -13.99
N ARG A 38 -10.22 0.62 -15.19
CA ARG A 38 -9.38 1.07 -16.31
C ARG A 38 -8.80 2.46 -16.04
N GLN A 39 -9.64 3.39 -15.59
CA GLN A 39 -9.22 4.73 -15.23
C GLN A 39 -8.29 4.71 -14.01
N ALA A 40 -8.58 3.85 -13.02
CA ALA A 40 -7.71 3.62 -11.88
C ALA A 40 -6.31 3.16 -12.34
N LEU A 41 -6.24 2.13 -13.18
CA LEU A 41 -4.98 1.61 -13.69
C LEU A 41 -4.17 2.69 -14.43
N ASP A 42 -4.82 3.47 -15.29
CA ASP A 42 -4.12 4.51 -16.04
C ASP A 42 -3.60 5.62 -15.10
N THR A 43 -4.36 5.98 -14.07
CA THR A 43 -3.92 6.97 -13.06
C THR A 43 -2.77 6.44 -12.19
N LEU A 44 -2.81 5.16 -11.82
CA LEU A 44 -1.71 4.53 -11.08
C LEU A 44 -0.44 4.36 -11.94
N LYS A 45 -0.56 4.16 -13.26
CA LYS A 45 0.60 4.19 -14.18
C LYS A 45 1.28 5.55 -14.14
N ASP A 46 0.48 6.61 -14.21
CA ASP A 46 0.96 7.98 -14.15
C ASP A 46 1.72 8.22 -12.83
N ALA A 47 1.21 7.72 -11.69
CA ALA A 47 1.89 7.75 -10.40
C ALA A 47 3.24 7.00 -10.41
N VAL A 48 3.29 5.78 -10.97
CA VAL A 48 4.54 4.98 -11.06
C VAL A 48 5.60 5.66 -11.93
N VAL A 49 5.20 6.27 -13.04
CA VAL A 49 6.12 7.01 -13.93
C VAL A 49 6.78 8.16 -13.17
N LEU A 50 6.00 8.93 -12.39
CA LEU A 50 6.53 10.00 -11.56
C LEU A 50 7.43 9.47 -10.44
N MET A 51 7.01 8.43 -9.71
CA MET A 51 7.84 7.81 -8.66
C MET A 51 9.19 7.34 -9.20
N ARG A 52 9.23 6.68 -10.37
CA ARG A 52 10.50 6.30 -11.01
C ARG A 52 11.39 7.50 -11.26
N GLY A 53 10.81 8.59 -11.78
CA GLY A 53 11.54 9.83 -12.02
C GLY A 53 12.13 10.45 -10.75
N VAL A 54 11.46 10.29 -9.60
CA VAL A 54 11.94 10.76 -8.28
C VAL A 54 13.14 9.96 -7.81
N PHE A 55 13.14 8.64 -7.99
CA PHE A 55 14.21 7.76 -7.48
C PHE A 55 15.36 7.52 -8.46
N ASP A 56 15.15 7.76 -9.76
CA ASP A 56 16.19 7.67 -10.78
C ASP A 56 17.23 8.80 -10.61
N SER A 57 18.26 8.51 -9.82
CA SER A 57 19.34 9.43 -9.45
C SER A 57 20.39 9.67 -10.56
N THR A 58 20.10 9.26 -11.79
CA THR A 58 21.05 9.38 -12.90
C THR A 58 21.31 10.87 -13.23
N PRO A 59 22.57 11.33 -13.31
CA PRO A 59 22.91 12.75 -13.54
C PRO A 59 22.27 13.33 -14.81
N LEU A 60 22.03 12.49 -15.82
CA LEU A 60 21.38 12.87 -17.08
C LEU A 60 19.92 13.30 -16.88
N SER A 61 19.24 12.81 -15.83
CA SER A 61 17.84 13.12 -15.54
C SER A 61 17.63 14.54 -15.01
N ARG A 62 18.67 15.21 -14.50
CA ARG A 62 18.54 16.58 -13.93
C ARG A 62 18.23 17.65 -14.98
N ARG A 63 18.55 17.43 -16.26
CA ARG A 63 18.33 18.44 -17.32
C ARG A 63 16.85 18.62 -17.69
N ASN A 64 15.98 17.67 -17.32
CA ASN A 64 14.57 17.65 -17.70
C ASN A 64 13.62 18.06 -16.56
N GLN A 65 14.12 18.73 -15.51
CA GLN A 65 13.31 19.01 -14.32
C GLN A 65 12.14 19.98 -14.59
N ARG A 66 12.28 20.94 -15.52
CA ARG A 66 11.17 21.80 -15.96
C ARG A 66 10.10 21.02 -16.74
N ASP A 67 10.50 20.06 -17.56
CA ASP A 67 9.57 19.23 -18.31
C ASP A 67 8.77 18.34 -17.34
N ARG A 68 9.39 17.81 -16.28
CA ARG A 68 8.71 17.03 -15.23
C ARG A 68 7.62 17.80 -14.49
N ALA A 69 7.86 19.07 -14.15
CA ALA A 69 6.85 19.89 -13.48
C ALA A 69 5.63 20.13 -14.40
N ARG A 70 5.87 20.37 -15.70
CA ARG A 70 4.81 20.48 -16.69
C ARG A 70 4.05 19.16 -16.85
N ASP A 71 4.77 18.04 -16.84
CA ASP A 71 4.17 16.71 -16.93
C ASP A 71 3.26 16.45 -15.72
N CYS A 72 3.68 16.81 -14.50
CA CYS A 72 2.86 16.62 -13.30
C CYS A 72 1.49 17.33 -13.41
N THR A 73 1.46 18.61 -13.79
CA THR A 73 0.19 19.35 -13.93
C THR A 73 -0.75 18.70 -14.94
N VAL A 74 -0.21 18.25 -16.08
CA VAL A 74 -0.98 17.56 -17.12
C VAL A 74 -1.51 16.20 -16.64
N LEU A 75 -0.70 15.45 -15.88
CA LEU A 75 -1.12 14.17 -15.32
C LEU A 75 -2.20 14.35 -14.25
N LEU A 76 -2.08 15.36 -13.39
CA LEU A 76 -3.10 15.69 -12.38
C LEU A 76 -4.42 16.13 -13.02
N GLU A 77 -4.38 16.95 -14.07
CA GLU A 77 -5.59 17.37 -14.79
C GLU A 77 -6.32 16.15 -15.39
N LYS A 78 -5.58 15.22 -16.01
CA LYS A 78 -6.15 13.97 -16.54
C LYS A 78 -6.74 13.11 -15.42
N ALA A 79 -6.04 12.96 -14.31
CA ALA A 79 -6.50 12.18 -13.16
C ALA A 79 -7.74 12.79 -12.50
N TYR A 80 -7.79 14.12 -12.39
CA TYR A 80 -8.95 14.86 -11.93
C TYR A 80 -10.16 14.60 -12.83
N HIS A 81 -9.99 14.72 -14.15
CA HIS A 81 -11.07 14.44 -15.10
C HIS A 81 -11.60 13.00 -14.98
N ARG A 82 -10.71 12.01 -14.85
CA ARG A 82 -11.09 10.60 -14.62
C ARG A 82 -11.87 10.42 -13.32
N THR A 83 -11.43 11.07 -12.25
CA THR A 83 -12.06 10.99 -10.93
C THR A 83 -13.42 11.69 -10.88
N ALA A 84 -13.58 12.80 -11.61
CA ALA A 84 -14.84 13.53 -11.75
C ALA A 84 -15.87 12.75 -12.58
N HIS A 85 -15.41 12.00 -13.59
CA HIS A 85 -16.28 11.24 -14.49
C HIS A 85 -15.89 9.75 -14.50
N PRO A 86 -16.11 9.02 -13.39
CA PRO A 86 -15.77 7.61 -13.30
C PRO A 86 -16.66 6.79 -14.23
N GLN A 87 -16.07 5.80 -14.88
CA GLN A 87 -16.74 4.81 -15.72
C GLN A 87 -16.68 3.45 -14.99
N PRO A 88 -17.61 3.21 -14.05
CA PRO A 88 -17.60 1.99 -13.26
C PRO A 88 -17.81 0.77 -14.16
N ALA A 89 -17.03 -0.29 -13.93
CA ALA A 89 -17.36 -1.61 -14.44
C ALA A 89 -18.61 -2.13 -13.68
N PRO A 90 -19.49 -2.90 -14.34
CA PRO A 90 -20.65 -3.49 -13.69
C PRO A 90 -20.20 -4.42 -12.55
N GLY A 91 -20.68 -4.15 -11.33
CA GLY A 91 -20.38 -4.94 -10.13
C GLY A 91 -20.75 -4.22 -8.84
N HIS A 92 -20.99 -4.99 -7.78
CA HIS A 92 -21.15 -4.48 -6.43
C HIS A 92 -19.82 -4.61 -5.69
N SER A 93 -19.21 -3.48 -5.33
CA SER A 93 -18.07 -3.44 -4.42
C SER A 93 -18.48 -2.68 -3.15
N MET A 94 -18.02 -3.18 -2.01
CA MET A 94 -18.20 -2.53 -0.70
C MET A 94 -16.87 -1.91 -0.29
N VAL A 95 -16.91 -0.64 0.11
CA VAL A 95 -15.76 0.08 0.66
C VAL A 95 -16.00 0.25 2.14
N GLU A 96 -15.04 -0.19 2.96
CA GLU A 96 -15.05 -0.01 4.40
C GLU A 96 -13.87 0.88 4.78
N ILE A 97 -14.15 1.99 5.46
CA ILE A 97 -13.14 2.95 5.90
C ILE A 97 -12.71 2.56 7.31
N LEU A 98 -11.41 2.29 7.48
CA LEU A 98 -10.83 1.97 8.78
C LEU A 98 -10.34 3.25 9.47
N SER A 99 -10.89 3.56 10.64
CA SER A 99 -10.42 4.64 11.50
C SER A 99 -9.09 4.27 12.18
N PRO A 100 -8.16 5.22 12.37
CA PRO A 100 -6.91 5.01 13.12
C PRO A 100 -7.10 4.45 14.54
N SER A 101 -8.23 4.74 15.19
CA SER A 101 -8.53 4.29 16.56
C SER A 101 -9.03 2.85 16.65
N GLY A 102 -9.42 2.23 15.53
CA GLY A 102 -9.95 0.86 15.48
C GLY A 102 -9.02 -0.12 14.75
N THR A 103 -7.82 0.31 14.38
CA THR A 103 -7.03 -0.35 13.34
C THR A 103 -6.68 -1.79 13.68
N LEU A 104 -6.18 -2.10 14.89
CA LEU A 104 -5.71 -3.46 15.21
C LEU A 104 -6.83 -4.50 15.30
N ALA A 105 -7.96 -4.18 15.95
CA ALA A 105 -9.10 -5.09 16.03
C ALA A 105 -9.73 -5.30 14.64
N ALA A 106 -9.84 -4.23 13.84
CA ALA A 106 -10.33 -4.33 12.47
C ALA A 106 -9.35 -5.13 11.58
N ILE A 107 -8.04 -4.88 11.69
CA ILE A 107 -6.98 -5.65 11.02
C ILE A 107 -7.11 -7.12 11.39
N SER A 108 -7.18 -7.44 12.68
CA SER A 108 -7.33 -8.82 13.13
C SER A 108 -8.59 -9.43 12.55
N SER A 109 -9.73 -8.73 12.60
CA SER A 109 -10.98 -9.23 12.01
C SER A 109 -10.87 -9.46 10.50
N LEU A 110 -10.14 -8.61 9.76
CA LEU A 110 -9.89 -8.75 8.33
C LEU A 110 -8.96 -9.93 8.02
N LEU A 111 -7.86 -10.06 8.76
CA LEU A 111 -6.90 -11.17 8.63
C LEU A 111 -7.57 -12.52 8.95
N HIS A 112 -8.48 -12.56 9.92
CA HIS A 112 -9.17 -13.78 10.34
C HIS A 112 -10.45 -14.07 9.55
N ARG A 113 -11.15 -13.05 8.99
CA ARG A 113 -12.36 -13.26 8.18
C ARG A 113 -12.09 -14.03 6.91
N HIS A 114 -10.86 -14.02 6.40
CA HIS A 114 -10.56 -14.57 5.08
C HIS A 114 -10.21 -16.06 5.13
N GLY A 115 -11.25 -16.89 5.08
CA GLY A 115 -11.14 -18.23 4.51
C GLY A 115 -10.87 -18.14 3.00
N PRO A 116 -10.09 -19.06 2.40
CA PRO A 116 -9.52 -18.93 1.05
C PRO A 116 -10.52 -18.89 -0.11
N ALA A 117 -11.82 -19.14 0.11
CA ALA A 117 -12.71 -19.51 -1.00
C ALA A 117 -13.99 -18.66 -1.20
N LEU A 118 -14.50 -17.90 -0.21
CA LEU A 118 -15.91 -17.46 -0.26
C LEU A 118 -16.17 -15.95 -0.14
N LEU A 119 -15.18 -15.15 0.25
CA LEU A 119 -15.43 -13.71 0.43
C LEU A 119 -15.01 -12.87 -0.79
N PRO A 120 -15.78 -11.81 -1.09
CA PRO A 120 -15.39 -10.82 -2.07
C PRO A 120 -14.01 -10.26 -1.75
N PRO A 121 -13.27 -9.81 -2.77
CA PRO A 121 -12.02 -9.10 -2.56
C PRO A 121 -12.14 -7.94 -1.58
N CYS A 122 -11.46 -8.04 -0.44
CA CYS A 122 -11.09 -6.86 0.32
C CYS A 122 -9.66 -6.50 -0.10
N PHE A 123 -9.51 -5.30 -0.65
CA PHE A 123 -8.20 -4.69 -0.87
C PHE A 123 -8.20 -3.48 0.03
N PRO A 124 -7.56 -3.53 1.19
CA PRO A 124 -7.44 -2.33 1.98
C PRO A 124 -6.48 -1.40 1.27
N ILE A 125 -6.89 -0.15 1.20
CA ILE A 125 -6.14 0.86 0.48
C ILE A 125 -5.85 2.00 1.45
N LYS A 126 -4.56 2.26 1.67
CA LYS A 126 -4.15 3.38 2.52
C LYS A 126 -4.17 4.66 1.67
N ILE A 127 -4.88 5.66 2.18
CA ILE A 127 -4.86 7.03 1.68
C ILE A 127 -3.83 7.78 2.53
N GLU A 128 -2.75 8.25 1.93
CA GLU A 128 -1.69 8.95 2.66
C GLU A 128 -2.14 10.34 3.11
N ASN A 129 -1.66 10.76 4.29
CA ASN A 129 -1.71 12.15 4.72
C ASN A 129 -0.36 12.83 4.44
N PHE A 130 -0.41 14.02 3.84
CA PHE A 130 0.77 14.73 3.32
C PHE A 130 1.64 15.40 4.41
N ASP A 131 1.14 15.48 5.64
CA ASP A 131 1.74 16.30 6.71
C ASP A 131 2.85 15.60 7.53
N GLN A 132 3.20 14.34 7.23
CA GLN A 132 4.25 13.64 7.98
C GLN A 132 5.65 13.85 7.36
N GLU A 133 6.55 14.47 8.14
CA GLU A 133 7.94 14.77 7.75
C GLU A 133 8.85 13.54 7.68
N ALA A 134 8.48 12.43 8.34
CA ALA A 134 9.23 11.17 8.31
C ALA A 134 8.71 10.23 7.21
N ARG A 135 9.11 10.48 5.96
CA ARG A 135 8.71 9.66 4.82
C ARG A 135 9.57 8.41 4.70
N ASN A 136 8.93 7.27 4.47
CA ASN A 136 9.62 6.03 4.16
C ASN A 136 9.33 5.66 2.70
N ALA A 137 10.27 6.02 1.82
CA ALA A 137 10.13 5.80 0.38
C ALA A 137 9.86 4.34 -0.02
N ASP A 138 10.39 3.38 0.75
CA ASP A 138 10.16 1.96 0.52
C ASP A 138 8.73 1.56 0.87
N LEU A 139 8.17 2.12 1.95
CA LEU A 139 6.77 1.92 2.33
C LEU A 139 5.82 2.49 1.27
N ASP A 140 6.08 3.71 0.81
CA ASP A 140 5.23 4.38 -0.19
C ASP A 140 5.30 3.62 -1.53
N SER A 141 6.50 3.20 -1.92
CA SER A 141 6.72 2.37 -3.10
C SER A 141 6.01 1.02 -2.99
N ALA A 142 6.06 0.37 -1.82
CA ALA A 142 5.31 -0.85 -1.58
C ALA A 142 3.80 -0.65 -1.74
N MET A 143 3.26 0.45 -1.22
CA MET A 143 1.84 0.79 -1.34
C MET A 143 1.43 1.03 -2.79
N VAL A 144 2.18 1.84 -3.54
CA VAL A 144 1.91 2.09 -4.96
C VAL A 144 1.92 0.78 -5.75
N LEU A 145 2.92 -0.08 -5.52
CA LEU A 145 3.02 -1.40 -6.15
C LEU A 145 1.85 -2.32 -5.79
N HIS A 146 1.40 -2.29 -4.53
CA HIS A 146 0.23 -3.06 -4.08
C HIS A 146 -1.04 -2.61 -4.80
N ASN A 147 -1.31 -1.29 -4.84
CA ASN A 147 -2.47 -0.73 -5.52
C ASN A 147 -2.47 -1.10 -7.00
N PHE A 148 -1.30 -1.08 -7.63
CA PHE A 148 -1.11 -1.48 -9.02
C PHE A 148 -1.35 -2.98 -9.25
N ALA A 149 -0.89 -3.83 -8.34
CA ALA A 149 -1.15 -5.26 -8.36
C ALA A 149 -2.65 -5.56 -8.26
N THR A 150 -3.34 -4.89 -7.33
CA THR A 150 -4.79 -4.97 -7.13
C THR A 150 -5.55 -4.57 -8.40
N ALA A 151 -5.19 -3.46 -9.03
CA ALA A 151 -5.82 -3.02 -10.29
C ALA A 151 -5.67 -4.07 -11.40
N HIS A 152 -4.48 -4.68 -11.54
CA HIS A 152 -4.24 -5.76 -12.52
C HIS A 152 -5.06 -7.01 -12.22
N LEU A 153 -5.14 -7.42 -10.95
CA LEU A 153 -5.96 -8.55 -10.54
C LEU A 153 -7.44 -8.30 -10.86
N CYS A 154 -7.98 -7.14 -10.51
CA CYS A 154 -9.36 -6.77 -10.85
C CYS A 154 -9.60 -6.83 -12.36
N LEU A 155 -8.74 -6.19 -13.17
CA LEU A 155 -8.87 -6.20 -14.62
C LEU A 155 -8.76 -7.61 -15.23
N SER A 156 -8.03 -8.52 -14.60
CA SER A 156 -7.91 -9.89 -15.10
C SER A 156 -9.24 -10.64 -15.09
N ARG A 157 -10.16 -10.29 -14.17
CA ARG A 157 -11.50 -10.88 -14.07
C ARG A 157 -12.46 -10.37 -15.13
N PHE A 158 -12.20 -9.19 -15.68
CA PHE A 158 -12.98 -8.57 -16.76
C PHE A 158 -12.28 -8.69 -18.13
N ALA A 159 -11.21 -9.48 -18.23
CA ALA A 159 -10.46 -9.59 -19.46
C ALA A 159 -11.29 -10.29 -20.55
N PRO A 160 -11.27 -9.80 -21.81
CA PRO A 160 -12.08 -10.37 -22.89
C PRO A 160 -11.61 -11.76 -23.34
N THR A 161 -10.38 -12.16 -22.98
CA THR A 161 -9.81 -13.46 -23.34
C THR A 161 -9.06 -14.08 -22.17
N ALA A 162 -9.03 -15.41 -22.12
CA ALA A 162 -8.29 -16.16 -21.10
C ALA A 162 -6.78 -15.84 -21.11
N LEU A 163 -6.18 -15.69 -22.30
CA LEU A 163 -4.77 -15.30 -22.44
C LEU A 163 -4.50 -13.94 -21.79
N ARG A 164 -5.38 -12.96 -22.01
CA ARG A 164 -5.25 -11.63 -21.40
C ARG A 164 -5.42 -11.69 -19.89
N ALA A 165 -6.36 -12.50 -19.38
CA ALA A 165 -6.53 -12.73 -17.95
C ALA A 165 -5.26 -13.31 -17.32
N ILE A 166 -4.65 -14.32 -17.94
CA ILE A 166 -3.39 -14.94 -17.48
C ILE A 166 -2.25 -13.92 -17.45
N PHE A 167 -2.11 -13.11 -18.50
CA PHE A 167 -1.09 -12.07 -18.56
C PHE A 167 -1.26 -11.05 -17.42
N LEU A 168 -2.48 -10.56 -17.19
CA LEU A 168 -2.78 -9.61 -16.13
C LEU A 168 -2.51 -10.19 -14.74
N ARG A 169 -2.87 -11.46 -14.50
CA ARG A 169 -2.56 -12.15 -13.23
C ARG A 169 -1.06 -12.32 -13.01
N LYS A 170 -0.29 -12.67 -14.05
CA LYS A 170 1.18 -12.74 -13.97
C LYS A 170 1.80 -11.38 -13.62
N ALA A 171 1.30 -10.30 -14.25
CA ALA A 171 1.73 -8.94 -13.94
C ALA A 171 1.38 -8.54 -12.49
N ALA A 172 0.15 -8.83 -12.04
CA ALA A 172 -0.29 -8.60 -10.67
C ALA A 172 0.62 -9.32 -9.67
N LEU A 173 0.94 -10.61 -9.91
CA LEU A 173 1.79 -11.40 -9.01
C LEU A 173 3.19 -10.79 -8.88
N ARG A 174 3.78 -10.37 -10.00
CA ARG A 174 5.10 -9.73 -10.00
C ARG A 174 5.10 -8.45 -9.18
N LEU A 175 4.09 -7.60 -9.35
CA LEU A 175 3.95 -6.34 -8.61
C LEU A 175 3.74 -6.59 -7.12
N ALA A 176 2.87 -7.54 -6.76
CA ALA A 176 2.63 -7.89 -5.36
C ALA A 176 3.89 -8.46 -4.68
N LYS A 177 4.69 -9.28 -5.37
CA LYS A 177 5.97 -9.77 -4.85
C LYS A 177 6.99 -8.64 -4.62
N LEU A 178 7.08 -7.68 -5.54
CA LEU A 178 7.95 -6.50 -5.36
C LEU A 178 7.48 -5.63 -4.18
N SER A 179 6.18 -5.43 -4.04
CA SER A 179 5.59 -4.75 -2.89
C SER A 179 5.94 -5.45 -1.58
N HIS A 180 5.78 -6.78 -1.52
CA HIS A 180 6.15 -7.59 -0.36
C HIS A 180 7.64 -7.48 -0.02
N GLN A 181 8.51 -7.51 -1.04
CA GLN A 181 9.95 -7.37 -0.85
C GLN A 181 10.31 -6.00 -0.25
N ALA A 182 9.74 -4.92 -0.76
CA ALA A 182 9.93 -3.58 -0.21
C ALA A 182 9.47 -3.50 1.26
N LEU A 183 8.31 -4.07 1.59
CA LEU A 183 7.81 -4.11 2.98
C LEU A 183 8.71 -4.96 3.88
N SER A 184 9.23 -6.07 3.39
CA SER A 184 10.13 -6.93 4.19
C SER A 184 11.39 -6.17 4.60
N ASN A 185 11.96 -5.39 3.68
CA ASN A 185 13.11 -4.54 3.98
C ASN A 185 12.77 -3.48 5.04
N VAL A 186 11.60 -2.85 4.91
CA VAL A 186 11.09 -1.86 5.87
C VAL A 186 10.94 -2.50 7.25
N ILE A 187 10.29 -3.65 7.35
CA ILE A 187 10.07 -4.37 8.62
C ILE A 187 11.39 -4.70 9.31
N VAL A 188 12.39 -5.21 8.57
CA VAL A 188 13.72 -5.52 9.13
C VAL A 188 14.39 -4.27 9.70
N VAL A 189 14.39 -3.16 8.95
CA VAL A 189 15.00 -1.90 9.39
C VAL A 189 14.28 -1.30 10.61
N TYR A 190 12.95 -1.42 10.69
CA TYR A 190 12.19 -0.94 11.85
C TYR A 190 12.46 -1.80 13.10
N HIS A 191 12.50 -3.13 12.96
CA HIS A 191 12.73 -4.04 14.08
C HIS A 191 14.12 -3.81 14.72
N GLU A 192 15.14 -3.42 13.95
CA GLU A 192 16.45 -3.09 14.50
C GLU A 192 16.48 -1.77 15.29
N ARG A 193 15.55 -0.85 15.00
CA ARG A 193 15.58 0.53 15.52
C ARG A 193 14.62 0.79 16.67
N PHE A 194 13.52 0.04 16.74
CA PHE A 194 12.42 0.30 17.67
C PHE A 194 12.08 -0.95 18.47
N LEU A 195 12.96 -1.32 19.41
CA LEU A 195 12.63 -2.30 20.46
C LEU A 195 11.77 -1.68 21.58
N ASP A 196 11.61 -0.35 21.62
CA ASP A 196 10.84 0.37 22.63
C ASP A 196 9.67 1.18 21.99
N GLU A 197 8.46 0.64 22.14
CA GLU A 197 7.18 1.35 22.39
C GLU A 197 6.33 2.06 21.29
N SER A 198 6.55 1.96 19.97
CA SER A 198 5.59 2.56 18.99
C SER A 198 4.82 1.55 18.13
N VAL A 199 4.02 0.71 18.78
CA VAL A 199 3.08 -0.26 18.15
C VAL A 199 2.07 0.41 17.21
N LEU A 200 1.72 1.68 17.45
CA LEU A 200 0.76 2.43 16.61
C LEU A 200 1.31 2.80 15.23
N GLY A 201 2.63 2.96 15.07
CA GLY A 201 3.26 3.13 13.75
C GLY A 201 3.24 1.83 12.92
N GLU A 202 3.27 0.69 13.61
CA GLU A 202 3.39 -0.64 12.99
C GLU A 202 2.06 -1.17 12.45
N ALA A 203 0.92 -0.75 13.02
CA ALA A 203 -0.40 -1.21 12.58
C ALA A 203 -0.61 -1.00 11.07
N ASN A 204 -0.15 0.13 10.52
CA ASN A 204 -0.21 0.41 9.09
C ASN A 204 0.69 -0.54 8.28
N LEU A 205 1.91 -0.78 8.76
CA LEU A 205 2.88 -1.65 8.10
C LEU A 205 2.36 -3.09 8.05
N VAL A 206 1.86 -3.58 9.18
CA VAL A 206 1.22 -4.89 9.32
C VAL A 206 0.00 -5.00 8.42
N LEU A 207 -0.86 -3.99 8.40
CA LEU A 207 -2.03 -3.96 7.52
C LEU A 207 -1.60 -4.09 6.07
N ILE A 208 -0.67 -3.26 5.59
CA ILE A 208 -0.21 -3.30 4.20
C ILE A 208 0.45 -4.65 3.88
N ALA A 209 1.29 -5.18 4.77
CA ALA A 209 1.94 -6.48 4.59
C ALA A 209 0.92 -7.62 4.49
N GLY A 210 -0.07 -7.66 5.39
CA GLY A 210 -1.16 -8.64 5.35
C GLY A 210 -1.98 -8.54 4.07
N SER A 211 -2.20 -7.33 3.58
CA SER A 211 -2.95 -7.04 2.35
C SER A 211 -2.21 -7.53 1.11
N VAL A 212 -0.91 -7.27 1.05
CA VAL A 212 -0.06 -7.76 -0.03
C VAL A 212 -0.02 -9.28 -0.05
N LEU A 213 0.17 -9.93 1.11
CA LEU A 213 0.16 -11.38 1.23
C LEU A 213 -1.19 -11.97 0.82
N ASN A 214 -2.30 -11.39 1.27
CA ASN A 214 -3.64 -11.81 0.86
C ASN A 214 -3.84 -11.67 -0.65
N THR A 215 -3.38 -10.57 -1.25
CA THR A 215 -3.40 -10.38 -2.71
C THR A 215 -2.57 -11.46 -3.42
N ILE A 216 -1.39 -11.82 -2.91
CA ILE A 216 -0.55 -12.91 -3.47
C ILE A 216 -1.29 -14.26 -3.42
N VAL A 217 -1.85 -14.63 -2.26
CA VAL A 217 -2.64 -15.86 -2.07
C VAL A 217 -3.72 -15.96 -3.14
N ARG A 218 -4.48 -14.87 -3.34
CA ARG A 218 -5.62 -14.87 -4.28
C ARG A 218 -5.18 -14.94 -5.73
N ILE A 219 -4.13 -14.22 -6.13
CA ILE A 219 -3.58 -14.31 -7.49
C ILE A 219 -3.14 -15.75 -7.78
N GLN A 220 -2.52 -16.42 -6.82
CA GLN A 220 -2.04 -17.80 -6.96
C GLN A 220 -3.18 -18.80 -7.01
N LEU A 221 -4.20 -18.68 -6.15
CA LEU A 221 -5.41 -19.50 -6.20
C LEU A 221 -6.13 -19.36 -7.55
N GLU A 222 -6.37 -18.12 -8.02
CA GLU A 222 -6.99 -17.88 -9.33
C GLU A 222 -6.14 -18.40 -10.50
N SER A 223 -4.83 -18.58 -10.29
CA SER A 223 -3.88 -19.12 -11.26
C SER A 223 -3.64 -20.63 -11.13
N GLY A 224 -4.32 -21.31 -10.21
CA GLY A 224 -4.13 -22.75 -9.97
C GLY A 224 -2.77 -23.10 -9.35
N GLN A 225 -2.07 -22.14 -8.74
CA GLN A 225 -0.75 -22.32 -8.12
C GLN A 225 -0.88 -22.57 -6.62
N LEU A 226 -1.31 -23.77 -6.24
CA LEU A 226 -1.67 -24.09 -4.86
C LEU A 226 -0.49 -23.98 -3.88
N ASP A 227 0.68 -24.51 -4.23
CA ASP A 227 1.87 -24.49 -3.36
C ASP A 227 2.29 -23.06 -2.99
N GLY A 228 2.27 -22.18 -3.99
CA GLY A 228 2.57 -20.77 -3.78
C GLY A 228 1.55 -20.10 -2.88
N ALA A 229 0.26 -20.38 -3.10
CA ALA A 229 -0.83 -19.82 -2.30
C ALA A 229 -0.72 -20.27 -0.84
N GLU A 230 -0.38 -21.53 -0.61
CA GLU A 230 -0.17 -22.07 0.73
C GLU A 230 1.03 -21.38 1.43
N GLU A 231 2.14 -21.19 0.73
CA GLU A 231 3.32 -20.51 1.27
C GLU A 231 2.98 -19.07 1.69
N ALA A 232 2.31 -18.31 0.82
CA ALA A 232 1.88 -16.95 1.11
C ALA A 232 0.87 -16.89 2.26
N TYR A 233 -0.05 -17.86 2.33
CA TYR A 233 -1.02 -17.96 3.41
C TYR A 233 -0.36 -18.29 4.75
N ARG A 234 0.66 -19.14 4.77
CA ARG A 234 1.45 -19.43 5.98
C ARG A 234 2.12 -18.16 6.53
N LYS A 235 2.70 -17.34 5.64
CA LYS A 235 3.27 -16.04 6.00
C LYS A 235 2.20 -15.08 6.55
N LEU A 236 1.01 -15.06 5.94
CA LEU A 236 -0.11 -14.25 6.42
C LEU A 236 -0.56 -14.67 7.82
N ARG A 237 -0.62 -15.98 8.09
CA ARG A 237 -0.95 -16.52 9.42
C ARG A 237 0.10 -16.15 10.46
N LEU A 238 1.38 -16.24 10.12
CA LEU A 238 2.47 -15.83 11.00
C LEU A 238 2.38 -14.33 11.35
N LEU A 239 2.07 -13.49 10.37
CA LEU A 239 1.83 -12.06 10.60
C LEU A 239 0.63 -11.85 11.55
N GLY A 240 -0.44 -12.62 11.36
CA GLY A 240 -1.62 -12.56 12.22
C GLY A 240 -1.36 -12.99 13.67
N SER A 241 -0.50 -13.99 13.92
CA SER A 241 -0.17 -14.41 15.29
C SER A 241 0.63 -13.33 16.04
N VAL A 242 1.56 -12.65 15.36
CA VAL A 242 2.31 -11.53 15.95
C VAL A 242 1.38 -10.41 16.44
N VAL A 243 0.28 -10.15 15.73
CA VAL A 243 -0.72 -9.14 16.12
C VAL A 243 -1.65 -9.65 17.24
N GLY A 244 -1.95 -10.94 17.24
CA GLY A 244 -2.92 -11.55 18.16
C GLY A 244 -2.40 -11.68 19.59
N ASP A 245 -1.11 -12.02 19.75
CA ASP A 245 -0.49 -12.28 21.06
C ASP A 245 -0.52 -11.03 21.97
N ASP A 246 -0.55 -9.83 21.40
CA ASP A 246 -0.57 -8.56 22.12
C ASP A 246 -1.96 -8.19 22.69
N THR A 247 -3.03 -8.81 22.17
CA THR A 247 -4.41 -8.47 22.55
C THR A 247 -4.90 -9.16 23.83
N GLY A 248 -4.08 -10.03 24.43
CA GLY A 248 -4.57 -10.99 25.41
C GLY A 248 -3.65 -11.36 26.56
N THR A 249 -3.27 -10.42 27.46
CA THR A 249 -3.22 -10.70 28.91
C THR A 249 -3.19 -9.45 29.82
N GLN A 250 -4.39 -8.97 30.18
CA GLN A 250 -4.80 -8.28 31.43
C GLN A 250 -3.83 -7.38 32.24
N PRO A 251 -4.04 -6.04 32.24
CA PRO A 251 -3.76 -5.19 33.40
C PRO A 251 -4.88 -5.24 34.47
N ALA A 252 -6.04 -5.85 34.17
CA ALA A 252 -7.19 -5.87 35.08
C ALA A 252 -6.99 -6.69 36.38
N LYS A 253 -5.92 -7.48 36.52
CA LYS A 253 -5.58 -8.19 37.77
C LYS A 253 -4.66 -7.41 38.71
N ARG A 254 -3.97 -6.35 38.27
CA ARG A 254 -3.06 -5.59 39.16
C ARG A 254 -3.80 -4.68 40.13
N HIS A 255 -4.96 -4.14 39.77
CA HIS A 255 -5.74 -3.31 40.68
C HIS A 255 -6.57 -4.11 41.70
N SER A 256 -6.84 -5.41 41.48
CA SER A 256 -7.48 -6.24 42.51
C SER A 256 -6.50 -6.79 43.54
N GLU A 257 -5.21 -6.95 43.20
CA GLU A 257 -4.19 -7.39 44.16
C GLU A 257 -3.62 -6.22 44.99
N GLU A 258 -3.50 -5.01 44.45
CA GLU A 258 -3.15 -3.82 45.25
C GLU A 258 -4.27 -3.40 46.21
N ALA A 259 -5.54 -3.58 45.85
CA ALA A 259 -6.66 -3.32 46.76
C ALA A 259 -6.81 -4.39 47.86
N ALA A 260 -6.33 -5.62 47.63
CA ALA A 260 -6.32 -6.70 48.61
C ALA A 260 -5.08 -6.68 49.53
N ALA A 261 -4.00 -6.00 49.14
CA ALA A 261 -2.81 -5.80 49.98
C ALA A 261 -2.86 -4.53 50.85
N ALA A 262 -3.83 -3.64 50.61
CA ALA A 262 -4.05 -2.40 51.36
C ALA A 262 -5.22 -2.48 52.38
N ALA A 263 -5.84 -3.65 52.53
CA ALA A 263 -6.89 -3.94 53.50
C ALA A 263 -6.41 -4.99 54.51
#